data_AF-C7IYE7-F1
#
_entry.id   AF-C7IYE7-F1
#
_cell.length_a   1.000
_cell.length_b   1.000
_cell.length_c   1.000
_cell.angle_alpha   90.00
_cell.angle_beta   90.00
_cell.angle_gamma   90.00
#
_symmetry.space_group_name_H-M   'P 1'
#
loop_
_entity.id
_entity.type
_entity.pdbx_description
1 polymer ?
#
loop_
_entity_poly.entity_id
_entity_poly.type
_entity_poly.pdbx_seq_one_letter_code
_entity_poly.pdbx_strand_id
1 'polypeptide(L)'
;MLSFATLCSCIDITDLSLFKGWVFPLSMLGIIPLAERLGFATEQLALFTGPKVGRLLNSAFGNATELIISIHALSRGKLHVVQQCLLGSILSNLLLVLGSAFFSGGLACGKTMQTFSKVTILHYFYKIS
;
A
#
# COMPACT_ATOMS: atom_id res chain seq x y z
N MET A 1 -2.46 -1.72 -3.32
CA MET A 1 -3.20 -2.04 -4.57
C MET A 1 -2.76 -3.37 -5.20
N LEU A 2 -2.02 -4.22 -4.47
CA LEU A 2 -1.40 -5.41 -5.06
C LEU A 2 -1.97 -6.74 -4.67
N SER A 3 -3.10 -6.71 -3.96
CA SER A 3 -3.91 -7.91 -3.78
C SER A 3 -4.54 -8.43 -5.08
N PHE A 4 -4.52 -7.63 -6.16
CA PHE A 4 -5.30 -7.89 -7.38
C PHE A 4 -4.72 -8.98 -8.30
N ALA A 5 -3.41 -9.03 -8.50
CA ALA A 5 -2.78 -9.97 -9.44
C ALA A 5 -2.85 -11.43 -8.96
N THR A 6 -2.74 -11.64 -7.65
CA THR A 6 -2.76 -12.99 -7.07
C THR A 6 -4.17 -13.49 -6.79
N LEU A 7 -5.13 -12.61 -6.50
CA LEU A 7 -6.57 -12.98 -6.52
C LEU A 7 -6.96 -13.48 -7.91
N CYS A 8 -6.56 -12.78 -8.97
CA CYS A 8 -6.80 -13.21 -10.36
C CYS A 8 -6.16 -14.59 -10.65
N SER A 9 -4.94 -14.83 -10.16
CA SER A 9 -4.20 -16.09 -10.35
C SER A 9 -4.66 -17.26 -9.46
N CYS A 10 -5.35 -17.01 -8.35
CA CYS A 10 -5.98 -18.03 -7.51
C CYS A 10 -7.40 -18.37 -8.01
N ILE A 11 -8.07 -17.41 -8.64
CA ILE A 11 -9.40 -17.58 -9.26
C ILE A 11 -9.36 -18.54 -10.46
N ASP A 12 -8.19 -18.80 -11.04
CA ASP A 12 -8.01 -19.81 -12.08
C ASP A 12 -8.15 -21.27 -11.60
N ILE A 13 -8.30 -21.52 -10.29
CA ILE A 13 -8.34 -22.88 -9.72
C ILE A 13 -9.77 -23.39 -9.39
N THR A 14 -10.81 -22.57 -9.53
CA THR A 14 -12.19 -23.04 -9.32
C THR A 14 -13.03 -22.95 -10.60
N ASP A 15 -13.22 -24.13 -11.17
CA ASP A 15 -14.09 -24.48 -12.29
C ASP A 15 -15.58 -24.45 -11.87
N LEU A 16 -16.06 -23.29 -11.40
CA LEU A 16 -17.50 -23.09 -11.18
C LEU A 16 -17.97 -21.69 -11.61
N SER A 17 -18.88 -21.75 -12.58
CA SER A 17 -19.52 -20.70 -13.37
C SER A 17 -20.33 -19.66 -12.57
N LEU A 18 -20.52 -18.46 -13.18
CA LEU A 18 -21.41 -17.33 -12.83
C LEU A 18 -21.02 -16.35 -11.71
N PHE A 19 -20.36 -16.75 -10.61
CA PHE A 19 -20.00 -15.80 -9.53
C PHE A 19 -18.61 -15.14 -9.65
N LYS A 20 -17.82 -15.53 -10.66
CA LYS A 20 -16.39 -15.20 -10.82
C LYS A 20 -16.06 -13.70 -10.81
N GLY A 21 -16.95 -12.86 -11.34
CA GLY A 21 -16.76 -11.40 -11.36
C GLY A 21 -16.98 -10.71 -10.00
N TRP A 22 -17.80 -11.29 -9.13
CA TRP A 22 -18.17 -10.70 -7.83
C TRP A 22 -17.19 -11.05 -6.72
N VAL A 23 -16.52 -12.21 -6.80
CA VAL A 23 -15.52 -12.65 -5.82
C VAL A 23 -14.39 -11.62 -5.68
N PHE A 24 -13.97 -11.01 -6.79
CA PHE A 24 -12.92 -9.99 -6.80
C PHE A 24 -13.29 -8.73 -5.99
N PRO A 25 -14.36 -7.97 -6.31
CA PRO A 25 -14.74 -6.77 -5.56
C PRO A 25 -15.17 -7.06 -4.13
N LEU A 26 -15.80 -8.21 -3.84
CA LEU A 26 -16.15 -8.60 -2.47
C LEU A 26 -14.89 -8.89 -1.62
N SER A 27 -13.90 -9.56 -2.19
CA SER A 27 -12.61 -9.78 -1.51
C SER A 27 -11.87 -8.46 -1.29
N MET A 28 -11.93 -7.53 -2.25
CA MET A 28 -11.37 -6.19 -2.06
C MET A 28 -12.01 -5.44 -0.90
N LEU A 29 -13.34 -5.44 -0.83
CA LEU A 29 -14.09 -4.81 0.25
C LEU A 29 -13.77 -5.40 1.62
N GLY A 30 -13.46 -6.70 1.71
CA GLY A 30 -13.02 -7.33 2.95
C GLY A 30 -11.60 -6.96 3.36
N ILE A 31 -10.68 -6.80 2.41
CA ILE A 31 -9.26 -6.53 2.69
C ILE A 31 -9.02 -5.07 3.11
N ILE A 32 -9.79 -4.12 2.56
CA ILE A 32 -9.68 -2.68 2.87
C ILE A 32 -9.74 -2.39 4.39
N PRO A 33 -10.80 -2.78 5.13
CA PRO A 33 -10.90 -2.51 6.57
C PRO A 33 -9.88 -3.31 7.38
N LEU A 34 -9.47 -4.49 6.89
CA LEU A 34 -8.46 -5.30 7.55
C LEU A 34 -7.07 -4.64 7.48
N ALA A 35 -6.73 -4.06 6.33
CA ALA A 35 -5.49 -3.32 6.14
C ALA A 35 -5.44 -2.05 7.00
N GLU A 36 -6.56 -1.32 7.09
CA GLU A 36 -6.68 -0.14 7.95
C GLU A 36 -6.48 -0.49 9.43
N ARG A 37 -7.15 -1.54 9.92
CA ARG A 37 -6.99 -2.07 11.28
C ARG A 37 -5.57 -2.52 11.58
N LEU A 38 -4.90 -3.18 10.63
CA LEU A 38 -3.53 -3.65 10.79
C LEU A 38 -2.53 -2.48 10.81
N GLY A 39 -2.77 -1.45 9.99
CA GLY A 39 -2.04 -0.19 10.03
C GLY A 39 -2.16 0.50 11.40
N PHE A 40 -3.39 0.63 11.91
CA PHE A 40 -3.60 1.20 13.25
C PHE A 40 -2.89 0.41 14.35
N ALA A 41 -3.01 -0.93 14.33
CA ALA A 41 -2.35 -1.78 15.32
C ALA A 41 -0.82 -1.66 15.28
N THR A 42 -0.24 -1.49 14.09
CA THR A 42 1.22 -1.36 13.92
C THR A 42 1.73 0.02 14.28
N GLU A 43 0.93 1.06 14.08
CA GLU A 43 1.22 2.39 14.60
C GLU A 43 1.22 2.42 16.13
N GLN A 44 0.22 1.79 16.77
CA GLN A 44 0.20 1.64 18.23
C GLN A 44 1.42 0.85 18.73
N LEU A 45 1.78 -0.24 18.06
CA LEU A 45 2.95 -1.04 18.42
C LEU A 45 4.27 -0.25 18.28
N ALA A 46 4.38 0.59 17.24
CA ALA A 46 5.54 1.43 16.97
C ALA A 46 5.78 2.47 18.08
N LEU A 47 4.73 2.93 18.78
CA LEU A 47 4.85 3.82 19.93
C LEU A 47 5.55 3.16 21.11
N PHE A 48 5.36 1.85 21.31
CA PHE A 48 5.97 1.10 22.42
C PHE A 48 7.35 0.52 22.10
N THR A 49 7.70 0.28 20.83
CA THR A 49 8.99 -0.33 20.42
C THR A 49 10.12 0.68 20.17
N GLY A 50 9.81 1.98 20.22
CA GLY A 50 10.76 3.07 20.02
C GLY A 50 10.98 3.43 18.53
N PRO A 51 11.48 4.65 18.25
CA PRO A 51 11.38 5.29 16.93
C PRO A 51 12.15 4.62 15.78
N LYS A 52 13.15 3.77 16.08
CA LYS A 52 13.90 3.02 15.06
C LYS A 52 13.13 1.76 14.64
N VAL A 53 12.71 0.97 15.61
CA VAL A 53 11.98 -0.29 15.39
C VAL A 53 10.56 0.00 14.90
N GLY A 54 9.89 1.03 15.44
CA GLY A 54 8.57 1.45 14.99
C GLY A 54 8.52 1.85 13.50
N ARG A 55 9.54 2.55 13.00
CA ARG A 55 9.65 2.85 11.56
C ARG A 55 9.88 1.61 10.70
N LEU A 56 10.68 0.66 11.19
CA LEU A 56 10.88 -0.62 10.51
C LEU A 56 9.57 -1.42 10.43
N LEU A 57 8.84 -1.51 11.55
CA LEU A 57 7.56 -2.19 11.63
C LEU A 57 6.52 -1.55 10.71
N ASN A 58 6.40 -0.22 10.71
CA ASN A 58 5.48 0.48 9.82
C ASN A 58 5.80 0.23 8.34
N SER A 59 7.08 0.20 7.97
CA SER A 59 7.50 -0.10 6.60
C SER A 59 7.21 -1.55 6.19
N ALA A 60 7.42 -2.51 7.10
CA ALA A 60 7.22 -3.93 6.82
C ALA A 60 5.73 -4.31 6.81
N PHE A 61 4.97 -3.84 7.80
CA PHE A 61 3.55 -4.14 7.93
C PHE A 61 2.65 -3.28 7.05
N GLY A 62 3.07 -2.06 6.69
CA GLY A 62 2.35 -1.22 5.72
C GLY A 62 2.19 -1.89 4.34
N ASN A 63 3.12 -2.77 3.98
CA ASN A 63 3.08 -3.58 2.76
C ASN A 63 2.94 -5.09 3.05
N ALA A 64 2.58 -5.50 4.28
CA ALA A 64 2.55 -6.92 4.68
C ALA A 64 1.63 -7.75 3.80
N THR A 65 0.45 -7.23 3.45
CA THR A 65 -0.51 -7.94 2.60
C THR A 65 0.12 -8.28 1.24
N GLU A 66 0.91 -7.38 0.67
CA GLU A 66 1.57 -7.56 -0.63
C GLU A 66 2.72 -8.58 -0.52
N LEU A 67 3.46 -8.55 0.60
CA LEU A 67 4.52 -9.50 0.91
C LEU A 67 3.98 -10.93 1.11
N ILE A 68 2.94 -11.11 1.91
CA ILE A 68 2.31 -12.42 2.19
C ILE A 68 1.85 -13.06 0.88
N ILE A 69 1.18 -12.28 0.05
CA ILE A 69 0.67 -12.71 -1.25
C ILE A 69 1.81 -13.10 -2.21
N SER A 70 2.90 -12.33 -2.21
CA SER A 70 4.08 -12.61 -3.04
C SER A 70 4.79 -13.88 -2.60
N ILE A 71 4.92 -14.13 -1.29
CA ILE A 71 5.49 -15.36 -0.72
C ILE A 71 4.63 -16.57 -1.10
N HIS A 72 3.30 -16.45 -1.02
CA HIS A 72 2.38 -17.52 -1.41
C HIS A 72 2.48 -17.86 -2.91
N ALA A 73 2.55 -16.85 -3.77
CA ALA A 73 2.73 -17.05 -5.22
C ALA A 73 4.10 -17.68 -5.54
N LEU A 74 5.16 -17.26 -4.84
CA LEU A 74 6.50 -17.82 -4.95
C LEU A 74 6.54 -19.29 -4.53
N SER A 75 5.87 -19.65 -3.42
CA SER A 75 5.74 -21.02 -2.94
C SER A 75 5.07 -21.95 -3.96
N ARG A 76 4.22 -21.40 -4.84
CA ARG A 76 3.60 -22.12 -5.97
C ARG A 76 4.41 -22.05 -7.28
N GLY A 77 5.64 -21.54 -7.24
CA GLY A 77 6.51 -21.42 -8.42
C GLY A 77 6.08 -20.35 -9.44
N LYS A 78 5.12 -19.49 -9.10
CA LYS A 78 4.58 -18.47 -10.02
C LYS A 78 5.42 -17.19 -10.01
N LEU A 79 6.68 -17.27 -10.48
CA LEU A 79 7.62 -16.15 -10.47
C LEU A 79 7.13 -14.92 -11.26
N HIS A 80 6.47 -15.12 -12.41
CA HIS A 80 5.91 -14.03 -13.20
C HIS A 80 4.90 -13.18 -12.42
N VAL A 81 4.08 -13.81 -11.56
CA VAL A 81 3.08 -13.10 -10.75
C VAL A 81 3.75 -12.22 -9.69
N VAL A 82 4.84 -12.71 -9.10
CA VAL A 82 5.63 -11.94 -8.11
C VAL A 82 6.28 -10.73 -8.76
N GLN A 83 6.87 -10.89 -9.95
CA GLN A 83 7.49 -9.79 -10.70
C GLN A 83 6.46 -8.71 -11.09
N GLN A 84 5.30 -9.14 -11.59
CA GLN A 84 4.19 -8.25 -11.92
C GLN A 84 3.68 -7.51 -10.69
N CYS A 85 3.61 -8.18 -9.53
CA CYS A 85 3.32 -7.52 -8.26
C CYS A 85 4.39 -6.47 -7.93
N LEU A 86 5.67 -6.83 -7.85
CA LEU A 86 6.70 -5.86 -7.46
C LEU A 86 6.71 -4.61 -8.35
N LEU A 87 6.61 -4.78 -9.67
CA LEU A 87 6.48 -3.67 -10.63
C LEU A 87 5.22 -2.84 -10.40
N GLY A 88 4.08 -3.49 -10.17
CA GLY A 88 2.83 -2.81 -9.86
C GLY A 88 2.89 -1.97 -8.58
N SER A 89 3.62 -2.41 -7.55
CA SER A 89 3.77 -1.69 -6.27
C SER A 89 4.58 -0.42 -6.45
N ILE A 90 5.69 -0.53 -7.16
CA ILE A 90 6.54 0.61 -7.48
C ILE A 90 5.76 1.63 -8.32
N LEU A 91 5.11 1.19 -9.41
CA LEU A 91 4.34 2.09 -10.28
C LEU A 91 3.15 2.72 -9.56
N SER A 92 2.40 1.96 -8.76
CA SER A 92 1.24 2.48 -8.01
C SER A 92 1.66 3.54 -6.99
N ASN A 93 2.74 3.30 -6.24
CA ASN A 93 3.22 4.26 -5.24
C ASN A 93 3.80 5.52 -5.90
N LEU A 94 4.56 5.37 -6.99
CA LEU A 94 5.23 6.49 -7.66
C LEU A 94 4.33 7.31 -8.57
N LEU A 95 3.37 6.70 -9.27
CA LEU A 95 2.52 7.39 -10.22
C LEU A 95 1.16 7.72 -9.61
N LEU A 96 0.48 6.73 -9.04
CA LEU A 96 -0.90 6.89 -8.60
C LEU A 96 -0.99 7.58 -7.24
N VAL A 97 -0.29 7.06 -6.22
CA VAL A 97 -0.31 7.64 -4.87
C VAL A 97 0.36 9.02 -4.88
N LEU A 98 1.58 9.11 -5.40
CA LEU A 98 2.28 10.40 -5.48
C LEU A 98 1.56 11.39 -6.39
N GLY A 99 1.06 10.96 -7.55
CA GLY A 99 0.31 11.82 -8.48
C GLY A 99 -1.01 12.33 -7.89
N SER A 100 -1.76 11.47 -7.20
CA SER A 100 -2.99 11.89 -6.49
C SER A 100 -2.69 12.81 -5.30
N ALA A 101 -1.56 12.62 -4.59
CA ALA A 101 -1.12 13.53 -3.54
C ALA A 101 -0.79 14.93 -4.07
N PHE A 102 -0.08 15.02 -5.20
CA PHE A 102 0.18 16.30 -5.86
C PHE A 102 -1.08 16.93 -6.43
N PHE A 103 -1.98 16.13 -7.02
CA PHE A 103 -3.24 16.62 -7.56
C PHE A 103 -4.16 17.17 -6.47
N SER A 104 -4.40 16.39 -5.41
CA SER A 104 -5.23 16.79 -4.26
C SER A 104 -4.60 17.93 -3.46
N GLY A 105 -3.29 17.88 -3.22
CA GLY A 105 -2.55 18.95 -2.57
C GLY A 105 -2.54 20.26 -3.37
N GLY A 106 -2.45 20.17 -4.70
CA GLY A 106 -2.57 21.32 -5.60
C GLY A 106 -3.97 21.94 -5.57
N LEU A 107 -5.02 21.11 -5.62
CA LEU A 107 -6.42 21.56 -5.49
C LEU A 107 -6.68 22.24 -4.13
N ALA A 108 -6.19 21.65 -3.03
CA ALA A 108 -6.44 22.15 -1.68
C ALA A 108 -5.65 23.43 -1.35
N CYS A 109 -4.42 23.57 -1.86
CA CYS A 109 -3.55 24.71 -1.55
C CYS A 109 -3.70 25.87 -2.55
N GLY A 110 -4.32 25.64 -3.72
CA GLY A 110 -4.52 26.64 -4.78
C GLY A 110 -3.22 27.16 -5.42
N LYS A 111 -2.07 26.57 -5.06
CA LYS A 111 -0.74 26.94 -5.56
C LYS A 111 -0.28 25.92 -6.59
N THR A 112 0.23 26.40 -7.72
CA THR A 112 0.71 25.60 -8.84
C THR A 112 2.01 24.84 -8.55
N MET A 113 2.74 25.21 -7.48
CA MET A 113 3.97 24.53 -7.06
C MET A 113 3.97 24.21 -5.57
N GLN A 114 4.20 22.94 -5.24
CA GLN A 114 4.44 22.46 -3.88
C GLN A 114 5.94 22.22 -3.70
N THR A 115 6.59 23.03 -2.87
CA THR A 115 8.03 22.92 -2.61
C THR A 115 8.31 22.05 -1.40
N PHE A 116 8.95 20.89 -1.61
CA PHE A 116 9.34 19.95 -0.56
C PHE A 116 10.84 20.04 -0.26
N SER A 117 11.31 21.22 0.13
CA SER A 117 12.72 21.41 0.55
C SER A 117 12.88 21.15 2.04
N LYS A 118 13.99 20.50 2.43
CA LYS A 118 14.35 20.31 3.85
C LYS A 118 14.41 21.64 4.61
N VAL A 119 14.87 22.70 3.96
CA VAL A 119 14.96 24.05 4.55
C VAL A 119 13.58 24.60 4.90
N THR A 120 12.58 24.37 4.04
CA THR A 120 11.19 24.79 4.27
C THR A 120 10.56 24.04 5.44
N ILE A 121 10.83 22.74 5.56
CA ILE A 121 10.31 21.90 6.66
C ILE A 121 10.89 22.36 8.01
N LEU A 122 12.20 22.61 8.07
CA LEU A 122 12.84 23.11 9.30
C LEU A 122 12.31 24.50 9.70
N HIS A 123 12.02 25.36 8.72
CA HIS A 123 11.43 26.67 8.98
C HIS A 123 10.01 26.60 9.55
N TYR A 124 9.21 25.60 9.15
CA TYR A 124 7.91 25.33 9.78
C TYR A 124 8.06 24.74 11.19
N PHE A 125 9.01 23.84 11.40
CA PHE A 125 9.24 23.21 12.70
C PHE A 125 9.70 24.22 13.76
N TYR A 126 10.57 25.17 13.38
CA TYR A 126 11.04 26.24 14.27
C TYR A 126 9.96 27.30 14.57
N LYS A 127 8.89 27.37 13.77
CA LYS A 127 7.78 28.31 13.98
C LYS A 127 6.69 27.72 14.88
N ILE A 128 6.72 26.41 15.12
CA ILE A 128 5.72 25.66 15.92
C ILE A 128 6.29 25.28 17.31
N SER A 129 7.61 25.35 17.50
CA SER A 129 8.28 25.19 18.80
C SER A 129 8.55 26.53 19.47
#